data_AF-A0A433RQ40-F1
#
_entry.id   AF-A0A433RQ40-F1
#
_cell.length_a   1.000
_cell.length_b   1.000
_cell.length_c   1.000
_cell.angle_alpha   90.00
_cell.angle_beta   90.00
_cell.angle_gamma   90.00
#
_symmetry.space_group_name_H-M   'P 1'
#
loop_
_entity.id
_entity.type
_entity.pdbx_description
1 polymer ?
#
loop_
_entity_poly.entity_id
_entity_poly.type
_entity_poly.pdbx_seq_one_letter_code
_entity_poly.pdbx_strand_id
1 'polypeptide(L)'
;MIAIVQPIYVAKIKRANEPIWKDLICQNSYQSEDYMGECFYVYEERVHQGNRFFSLQRTMISEPIGWMNEKSLMLSAYVELPNSEHIYHFSGTGMCYTHPNGGRMDQLYPALHIFEGQAFLPLETVKVGNNIWHRGKIGDTSAWVQSSHLI
;
A
#
# COMPACT_ATOMS: atom_id res chain seq x y z
N MET A 1 -12.93 -6.23 22.58
CA MET A 1 -12.39 -6.87 21.36
C MET A 1 -12.51 -5.83 20.26
N ILE A 2 -11.41 -5.18 19.87
CA ILE A 2 -11.42 -4.24 18.74
C ILE A 2 -11.35 -5.11 17.50
N ALA A 3 -12.36 -5.06 16.63
CA ALA A 3 -12.30 -5.73 15.34
C ALA A 3 -11.15 -5.09 14.54
N ILE A 4 -10.16 -5.89 14.16
CA ILE A 4 -9.08 -5.43 13.28
C ILE A 4 -9.69 -5.29 11.89
N VAL A 5 -9.88 -4.04 11.45
CA VAL A 5 -10.36 -3.75 10.10
C VAL A 5 -9.17 -3.87 9.15
N GLN A 6 -9.22 -4.84 8.23
CA GLN A 6 -8.19 -5.04 7.22
C GLN A 6 -8.50 -4.20 5.97
N PRO A 7 -7.47 -3.74 5.22
CA PRO A 7 -7.68 -3.13 3.92
C PRO A 7 -8.33 -4.09 2.93
N ILE A 8 -9.22 -3.59 2.09
CA ILE A 8 -9.83 -4.32 0.97
C ILE A 8 -8.92 -4.25 -0.25
N TYR A 9 -8.29 -3.08 -0.46
CA TYR A 9 -7.36 -2.83 -1.53
C TYR A 9 -6.17 -2.01 -1.03
N VAL A 10 -5.11 -2.01 -1.84
CA VAL A 10 -4.24 -0.86 -1.95
C VAL A 10 -4.50 -0.12 -3.26
N ALA A 11 -4.31 1.19 -3.26
CA ALA A 11 -4.62 2.06 -4.37
C ALA A 11 -3.43 2.98 -4.69
N LYS A 12 -3.23 3.22 -5.99
CA LYS A 12 -2.39 4.30 -6.50
C LYS A 12 -3.23 5.18 -7.42
N ILE A 13 -2.95 6.48 -7.45
CA ILE A 13 -3.66 7.41 -8.33
C ILE A 13 -3.10 7.27 -9.75
N LYS A 14 -4.00 7.12 -10.75
CA LYS A 14 -3.61 6.85 -12.14
C LYS A 14 -2.95 8.05 -12.83
N ARG A 15 -3.44 9.25 -12.55
CA ARG A 15 -3.10 10.48 -13.27
C ARG A 15 -3.10 11.67 -12.32
N ALA A 16 -2.30 12.67 -12.65
CA ALA A 16 -2.42 14.00 -12.07
C ALA A 16 -3.76 14.63 -12.48
N ASN A 17 -4.22 15.61 -11.71
CA ASN A 17 -5.44 16.40 -11.85
C ASN A 17 -6.73 15.56 -11.76
N GLU A 18 -6.67 14.45 -11.04
CA GLU A 18 -7.87 13.68 -10.68
C GLU A 18 -8.47 14.27 -9.40
N PRO A 19 -9.79 14.49 -9.32
CA PRO A 19 -10.39 15.10 -8.14
C PRO A 19 -10.34 14.15 -6.95
N ILE A 20 -9.78 14.64 -5.84
CA ILE A 20 -9.91 14.03 -4.52
C ILE A 20 -11.04 14.75 -3.78
N TRP A 21 -12.15 14.05 -3.58
CA TRP A 21 -13.34 14.60 -2.95
C TRP A 21 -13.21 14.54 -1.43
N LYS A 22 -13.57 15.63 -0.74
CA LYS A 22 -13.56 15.70 0.72
C LYS A 22 -14.67 14.84 1.35
N ASP A 23 -15.71 14.55 0.59
CA ASP A 23 -16.90 13.82 1.00
C ASP A 23 -17.52 13.07 -0.20
N LEU A 24 -18.55 12.26 0.06
CA LEU A 24 -19.27 11.53 -0.98
C LEU A 24 -20.33 12.36 -1.71
N ILE A 25 -20.70 13.55 -1.20
CA ILE A 25 -21.61 14.47 -1.91
C ILE A 25 -20.91 15.20 -3.06
N CYS A 26 -19.58 15.08 -3.15
CA CYS A 26 -18.75 15.60 -4.23
C CYS A 26 -18.91 17.11 -4.43
N GLN A 27 -19.05 17.87 -3.34
CA GLN A 27 -19.20 19.33 -3.40
C GLN A 27 -17.84 20.04 -3.45
N ASN A 28 -16.85 19.52 -2.73
CA ASN A 28 -15.52 20.11 -2.61
C ASN A 28 -14.44 19.09 -2.94
N SER A 29 -13.55 19.44 -3.87
CA SER A 29 -12.39 18.64 -4.22
C SER A 29 -11.10 19.46 -4.22
N TYR A 30 -9.99 18.75 -4.20
CA TYR A 30 -8.67 19.26 -4.56
C TYR A 30 -7.99 18.29 -5.53
N GLN A 31 -6.88 18.72 -6.13
CA GLN A 31 -6.23 17.98 -7.21
C GLN A 31 -5.18 16.99 -6.66
N SER A 32 -4.93 15.92 -7.42
CA SER A 32 -4.16 14.76 -6.98
C SER A 32 -2.64 14.83 -7.17
N GLU A 33 -2.09 15.92 -7.69
CA GLU A 33 -0.66 16.02 -8.08
C GLU A 33 0.28 15.61 -6.97
N ASP A 34 0.05 16.14 -5.77
CA ASP A 34 0.94 15.98 -4.61
C ASP A 34 0.94 14.55 -4.06
N TYR A 35 -0.02 13.72 -4.48
CA TYR A 35 -0.21 12.33 -4.03
C TYR A 35 0.25 11.32 -5.08
N MET A 36 0.80 11.80 -6.21
CA MET A 36 1.23 10.94 -7.30
C MET A 36 2.44 10.09 -6.90
N GLY A 37 2.31 8.78 -7.12
CA GLY A 37 3.36 7.82 -6.82
C GLY A 37 3.42 7.38 -5.35
N GLU A 38 2.47 7.81 -4.51
CA GLU A 38 2.17 7.19 -3.22
C GLU A 38 1.20 6.01 -3.40
N CYS A 39 1.28 5.05 -2.48
CA CYS A 39 0.34 3.95 -2.34
C CYS A 39 -0.47 4.12 -1.06
N PHE A 40 -1.77 3.91 -1.16
CA PHE A 40 -2.72 4.09 -0.06
C PHE A 40 -3.43 2.79 0.25
N TYR A 41 -3.79 2.58 1.51
CA TYR A 41 -4.75 1.55 1.90
C TYR A 41 -6.17 2.05 1.63
N VAL A 42 -7.05 1.10 1.34
CA VAL A 42 -8.48 1.31 1.14
C VAL A 42 -9.25 0.40 2.08
N TYR A 43 -9.83 0.99 3.12
CA TYR A 43 -10.66 0.26 4.10
C TYR A 43 -12.15 0.39 3.77
N GLU A 44 -12.54 1.42 3.01
CA GLU A 44 -13.93 1.73 2.73
C GLU A 44 -14.19 2.01 1.25
N GLU A 45 -15.28 1.43 0.74
CA GLU A 45 -15.87 1.74 -0.56
C GLU A 45 -17.36 2.08 -0.41
N ARG A 46 -17.85 2.96 -1.30
CA ARG A 46 -19.25 3.38 -1.37
C ARG A 46 -19.70 3.60 -2.80
N VAL A 47 -20.98 3.40 -3.05
CA VAL A 47 -21.63 3.77 -4.32
C VAL A 47 -22.35 5.10 -4.13
N HIS A 48 -22.04 6.09 -4.97
CA HIS A 48 -22.74 7.37 -5.03
C HIS A 48 -23.10 7.69 -6.48
N GLN A 49 -24.38 7.97 -6.73
CA GLN A 49 -24.91 8.26 -8.08
C GLN A 49 -24.46 7.23 -9.15
N GLY A 50 -24.47 5.94 -8.80
CA GLY A 50 -24.08 4.86 -9.71
C GLY A 50 -22.57 4.69 -9.93
N ASN A 51 -21.73 5.49 -9.27
CA ASN A 51 -20.27 5.38 -9.35
C ASN A 51 -19.69 4.84 -8.03
N ARG A 52 -18.66 4.00 -8.11
CA ARG A 52 -17.91 3.51 -6.96
C ARG A 52 -16.81 4.48 -6.57
N PHE A 53 -16.75 4.78 -5.28
CA PHE A 53 -15.75 5.64 -4.65
C PHE A 53 -15.04 4.90 -3.52
N PHE A 54 -13.77 5.24 -3.34
CA PHE A 54 -12.89 4.61 -2.37
C PHE A 54 -12.24 5.67 -1.48
N SER A 55 -12.25 5.43 -0.18
CA SER A 55 -11.56 6.27 0.80
C SER A 55 -10.09 5.87 0.87
N LEU A 56 -9.19 6.81 0.57
CA LEU A 56 -7.74 6.57 0.57
C LEU A 56 -7.13 7.00 1.90
N GLN A 57 -6.38 6.10 2.54
CA GLN A 57 -5.72 6.33 3.83
C GLN A 57 -4.27 5.84 3.79
N ARG A 58 -3.36 6.51 4.51
CA ARG A 58 -1.95 6.07 4.62
C ARG A 58 -1.79 4.95 5.65
N THR A 59 -2.59 4.96 6.70
CA THR A 59 -2.63 3.92 7.74
C THR A 59 -4.07 3.75 8.24
N MET A 60 -4.36 2.70 9.02
CA MET A 60 -5.68 2.50 9.62
C MET A 60 -6.10 3.64 10.56
N ILE A 61 -5.14 4.33 11.18
CA ILE A 61 -5.41 5.40 12.16
C ILE A 61 -5.22 6.80 11.59
N SER A 62 -4.79 6.92 10.33
CA SER A 62 -4.65 8.22 9.69
C SER A 62 -5.99 8.66 9.14
N GLU A 63 -6.27 9.95 9.23
CA GLU A 63 -7.39 10.54 8.50
C GLU A 63 -7.31 10.21 7.00
N PRO A 64 -8.45 9.91 6.35
CA PRO A 64 -8.49 9.77 4.91
C PRO A 64 -7.99 11.03 4.22
N ILE A 65 -7.21 10.87 3.15
CA ILE A 65 -6.90 11.99 2.27
C ILE A 65 -8.17 12.42 1.52
N GLY A 66 -9.07 11.48 1.22
CA GLY A 66 -10.37 11.75 0.65
C GLY A 66 -10.92 10.58 -0.14
N TRP A 67 -11.99 10.84 -0.89
CA TRP A 67 -12.68 9.87 -1.72
C TRP A 67 -12.32 10.07 -3.19
N MET A 68 -12.01 8.98 -3.89
CA MET A 68 -11.74 9.01 -5.32
C MET A 68 -12.59 8.00 -6.06
N ASN A 69 -12.97 8.35 -7.29
CA ASN A 69 -13.71 7.46 -8.19
C ASN A 69 -12.82 6.28 -8.63
N GLU A 70 -13.40 5.08 -8.76
CA GLU A 70 -12.72 3.88 -9.25
C GLU A 70 -11.90 4.13 -10.54
N LYS A 71 -12.44 4.94 -11.44
CA LYS A 71 -11.83 5.22 -12.74
C LYS A 71 -10.50 5.95 -12.61
N SER A 72 -10.30 6.72 -11.54
CA SER A 72 -9.09 7.49 -11.24
C SER A 72 -8.02 6.68 -10.50
N LEU A 73 -8.32 5.44 -10.08
CA LEU A 73 -7.43 4.61 -9.25
C LEU A 73 -6.93 3.35 -9.95
N MET A 74 -5.67 2.98 -9.68
CA MET A 74 -5.16 1.63 -9.87
C MET A 74 -5.34 0.87 -8.56
N LEU A 75 -6.33 -0.02 -8.51
CA LEU A 75 -6.64 -0.83 -7.34
C LEU A 75 -5.96 -2.20 -7.45
N SER A 76 -5.45 -2.70 -6.33
CA SER A 76 -4.95 -4.06 -6.19
C SER A 76 -5.55 -4.67 -4.93
N ALA A 77 -6.24 -5.81 -5.08
CA ALA A 77 -6.86 -6.50 -3.94
C ALA A 77 -5.81 -6.79 -2.87
N TYR A 78 -6.16 -6.54 -1.61
CA TYR A 78 -5.31 -6.79 -0.46
C TYR A 78 -5.90 -7.96 0.34
N VAL A 79 -5.06 -8.94 0.65
CA VAL A 79 -5.45 -10.11 1.43
C VAL A 79 -4.33 -10.40 2.43
N GLU A 80 -4.65 -10.40 3.73
CA GLU A 80 -3.72 -10.90 4.74
C GLU A 80 -3.61 -12.42 4.63
N LEU A 81 -2.38 -12.90 4.70
CA LEU A 81 -2.07 -14.33 4.72
C LEU A 81 -1.54 -14.70 6.11
N PRO A 82 -1.56 -15.99 6.48
CA PRO A 82 -0.78 -16.45 7.62
C PRO A 82 0.67 -16.01 7.49
N ASN A 83 1.24 -15.53 8.59
CA ASN A 83 2.63 -15.09 8.61
C ASN A 83 3.56 -16.27 8.33
N SER A 84 4.58 -16.03 7.51
CA SER A 84 5.64 -16.99 7.30
C SER A 84 6.53 -17.06 8.54
N GLU A 85 6.78 -18.27 9.04
CA GLU A 85 7.75 -18.52 10.12
C GLU A 85 9.18 -18.72 9.56
N HIS A 86 9.33 -18.67 8.23
CA HIS A 86 10.62 -18.85 7.56
C HIS A 86 11.50 -17.60 7.72
N ILE A 87 12.76 -17.81 8.05
CA ILE A 87 13.80 -16.78 8.00
C ILE A 87 14.33 -16.75 6.56
N TYR A 88 14.00 -15.68 5.84
CA TYR A 88 14.50 -15.42 4.49
C TYR A 88 15.86 -14.72 4.55
N HIS A 89 16.53 -14.63 3.41
CA HIS A 89 17.66 -13.73 3.21
C HIS A 89 17.40 -12.82 2.02
N PHE A 90 17.91 -11.60 2.06
CA PHE A 90 17.79 -10.71 0.90
C PHE A 90 18.64 -11.22 -0.27
N SER A 91 18.04 -11.25 -1.46
CA SER A 91 18.74 -11.57 -2.71
C SER A 91 19.71 -10.47 -3.20
N GLY A 92 19.73 -9.31 -2.54
CA GLY A 92 20.47 -8.12 -3.01
C GLY A 92 19.76 -7.33 -4.12
N THR A 93 18.64 -7.81 -4.65
CA THR A 93 17.89 -7.15 -5.72
C THR A 93 16.63 -6.45 -5.21
N GLY A 94 16.13 -5.48 -5.97
CA GLY A 94 14.87 -4.80 -5.67
C GLY A 94 15.01 -3.67 -4.65
N MET A 95 13.85 -3.27 -4.11
CA MET A 95 13.66 -2.14 -3.21
C MET A 95 12.71 -2.53 -2.08
N CYS A 96 12.66 -1.73 -1.02
CA CYS A 96 11.65 -1.87 0.02
C CYS A 96 10.85 -0.58 0.19
N TYR A 97 9.65 -0.72 0.76
CA TYR A 97 8.64 0.32 0.71
C TYR A 97 7.93 0.53 2.06
N THR A 98 7.33 1.70 2.26
CA THR A 98 6.42 1.97 3.38
C THR A 98 5.09 1.22 3.27
N HIS A 99 4.68 0.89 2.04
CA HIS A 99 3.43 0.18 1.71
C HIS A 99 3.70 -1.00 0.75
N PRO A 100 2.92 -2.10 0.81
CA PRO A 100 3.02 -3.13 -0.20
C PRO A 100 2.51 -2.59 -1.55
N ASN A 101 3.14 -2.97 -2.65
CA ASN A 101 2.91 -2.37 -3.98
C ASN A 101 3.19 -0.86 -4.04
N GLY A 102 4.07 -0.38 -3.15
CA GLY A 102 4.52 1.01 -3.06
C GLY A 102 4.99 1.59 -4.40
N GLY A 103 4.73 2.88 -4.60
CA GLY A 103 5.23 3.64 -5.72
C GLY A 103 6.57 4.31 -5.41
N ARG A 104 6.91 5.34 -6.19
CA ARG A 104 8.17 6.09 -6.04
C ARG A 104 8.24 6.82 -4.69
N MET A 105 7.12 7.32 -4.19
CA MET A 105 7.07 8.09 -2.95
C MET A 105 7.10 7.21 -1.70
N ASP A 106 6.91 5.89 -1.87
CA ASP A 106 6.93 4.91 -0.78
C ASP A 106 8.30 4.27 -0.57
N GLN A 107 9.31 4.58 -1.41
CA GLN A 107 10.62 3.92 -1.36
C GLN A 107 11.38 4.32 -0.09
N LEU A 108 11.87 3.32 0.65
CA LEU A 108 12.70 3.51 1.84
C LEU A 108 14.18 3.28 1.55
N TYR A 109 14.50 2.13 0.93
CA TYR A 109 15.83 1.82 0.43
C TYR A 109 15.75 1.58 -1.09
N PRO A 110 16.39 2.43 -1.90
CA PRO A 110 16.30 2.35 -3.36
C PRO A 110 17.13 1.21 -3.97
N ALA A 111 17.92 0.50 -3.16
CA ALA A 111 18.61 -0.72 -3.56
C ALA A 111 18.85 -1.62 -2.35
N LEU A 112 18.49 -2.90 -2.48
CA LEU A 112 18.71 -3.90 -1.41
C LEU A 112 20.10 -4.55 -1.43
N HIS A 113 21.01 -4.14 -2.33
CA HIS A 113 22.34 -4.76 -2.47
C HIS A 113 23.15 -4.73 -1.16
N ILE A 114 23.02 -3.67 -0.36
CA ILE A 114 23.73 -3.55 0.93
C ILE A 114 23.25 -4.56 1.98
N PHE A 115 22.08 -5.17 1.77
CA PHE A 115 21.48 -6.13 2.67
C PHE A 115 21.60 -7.56 2.13
N GLU A 116 22.28 -7.79 1.01
CA GLU A 116 22.41 -9.11 0.40
C GLU A 116 22.92 -10.15 1.41
N GLY A 117 22.22 -11.29 1.46
CA GLY A 117 22.52 -12.37 2.41
C GLY A 117 22.17 -12.07 3.87
N GLN A 118 21.69 -10.86 4.20
CA GLN A 118 21.21 -10.57 5.55
C GLN A 118 19.86 -11.25 5.80
N ALA A 119 19.71 -11.82 7.00
CA ALA A 119 18.48 -12.46 7.43
C ALA A 119 17.32 -11.45 7.55
N PHE A 120 16.14 -11.90 7.15
CA PHE A 120 14.89 -11.16 7.22
C PHE A 120 13.78 -12.08 7.75
N LEU A 121 13.21 -11.71 8.89
CA LEU A 121 12.06 -12.41 9.48
C LEU A 121 10.79 -11.58 9.23
N PRO A 122 9.83 -12.08 8.42
CA PRO A 122 8.54 -11.44 8.24
C PRO A 122 7.75 -11.36 9.54
N LEU A 123 7.15 -10.20 9.77
CA LEU A 123 6.17 -9.95 10.84
C LEU A 123 4.74 -9.92 10.29
N GLU A 124 4.56 -9.58 9.02
CA GLU A 124 3.28 -9.60 8.31
C GLU A 124 3.48 -10.17 6.91
N THR A 125 2.51 -10.95 6.43
CA THR A 125 2.51 -11.48 5.05
C THR A 125 1.18 -11.16 4.39
N VAL A 126 1.23 -10.57 3.19
CA VAL A 126 0.04 -10.17 2.45
C VAL A 126 0.17 -10.54 0.99
N LYS A 127 -0.96 -10.80 0.35
CA LYS A 127 -1.07 -10.86 -1.10
C LYS A 127 -1.69 -9.55 -1.58
N VAL A 128 -0.97 -8.85 -2.46
CA VAL A 128 -1.45 -7.66 -3.15
C VAL A 128 -1.50 -7.94 -4.65
N GLY A 129 -2.72 -7.98 -5.19
CA GLY A 129 -2.95 -8.49 -6.54
C GLY A 129 -2.42 -9.92 -6.67
N ASN A 130 -1.40 -10.12 -7.51
CA ASN A 130 -0.77 -11.43 -7.73
C ASN A 130 0.54 -11.62 -6.96
N ASN A 131 1.02 -10.58 -6.26
CA ASN A 131 2.33 -10.59 -5.62
C ASN A 131 2.20 -10.83 -4.12
N ILE A 132 3.12 -11.61 -3.56
CA ILE A 132 3.28 -11.78 -2.12
C ILE A 132 4.26 -10.73 -1.61
N TRP A 133 3.91 -10.08 -0.51
CA TRP A 133 4.70 -9.08 0.18
C TRP A 133 4.87 -9.47 1.64
N HIS A 134 6.07 -9.24 2.16
CA HIS A 134 6.39 -9.43 3.56
C HIS A 134 6.76 -8.09 4.18
N ARG A 135 6.20 -7.80 5.36
CA ARG A 135 6.64 -6.68 6.19
C ARG A 135 7.56 -7.19 7.27
N GLY A 136 8.68 -6.53 7.49
CA GLY A 136 9.61 -6.86 8.56
C GLY A 136 10.47 -5.66 8.93
N LYS A 137 11.44 -5.89 9.82
CA LYS A 137 12.41 -4.88 10.23
C LYS A 137 13.68 -4.98 9.39
N ILE A 138 14.17 -3.85 8.89
CA ILE A 138 15.50 -3.66 8.31
C ILE A 138 16.19 -2.58 9.13
N GLY A 139 17.10 -2.99 10.02
CA GLY A 139 17.49 -2.15 11.15
C GLY A 139 16.27 -1.79 12.00
N ASP A 140 16.08 -0.51 12.28
CA ASP A 140 14.92 -0.01 13.04
C ASP A 140 13.68 0.30 12.18
N THR A 141 13.85 0.29 10.85
CA THR A 141 12.80 0.67 9.91
C THR A 141 11.90 -0.53 9.59
N SER A 142 10.59 -0.35 9.72
CA SER A 142 9.63 -1.34 9.20
C SER A 142 9.41 -1.14 7.71
N ALA A 143 9.61 -2.18 6.90
CA ALA A 143 9.53 -2.08 5.45
C ALA A 143 8.82 -3.30 4.84
N TRP A 144 8.10 -3.04 3.74
CA TRP A 144 7.52 -4.05 2.86
C TRP A 144 8.52 -4.42 1.76
N VAL A 145 8.67 -5.72 1.55
CA VAL A 145 9.56 -6.32 0.55
C VAL A 145 8.75 -7.35 -0.24
N GLN A 146 8.83 -7.28 -1.57
CA GLN A 146 8.19 -8.28 -2.41
C GLN A 146 8.94 -9.62 -2.26
N SER A 147 8.20 -10.72 -2.11
CA SER A 147 8.73 -12.06 -1.86
C SER A 147 9.78 -12.51 -2.89
N SER A 148 9.69 -12.06 -4.15
CA SER A 148 10.68 -12.37 -5.20
C SER A 148 12.09 -11.81 -4.95
N HIS A 149 12.27 -10.91 -3.98
CA HIS A 149 13.57 -10.37 -3.59
C HIS A 149 14.16 -11.03 -2.34
N LEU A 150 13.50 -12.07 -1.85
CA LEU A 150 13.87 -12.86 -0.69
C LEU A 150 14.13 -14.31 -1.12
N ILE A 151 15.18 -14.93 -0.58
CA ILE A 151 15.61 -16.30 -0.86
C ILE A 151 15.69 -17.15 0.41
#